data_AF-A0A5M9H2Y0-F1
#
_entry.id   AF-A0A5M9H2Y0-F1
#
_cell.length_a   1.000
_cell.length_b   1.000
_cell.length_c   1.000
_cell.angle_alpha   90.00
_cell.angle_beta   90.00
_cell.angle_gamma   90.00
#
_symmetry.space_group_name_H-M   'P 1'
#
loop_
_entity.id
_entity.type
_entity.pdbx_description
1 polymer ?
#
loop_
_entity_poly.entity_id
_entity_poly.type
_entity_poly.pdbx_seq_one_letter_code
_entity_poly.pdbx_strand_id
1 'polypeptide(L)' 'MSWSPVVYDGGIKEYQIIRNGKQVGTSVTTTYKDTGLTGDTTYSYQIKAVANNGLISSLSAELSVKTNASGS' A
#
# COMPACT_ATOMS: atom_id res chain seq x y z
N MET A 1 17.71 -2.15 3.14
CA MET A 1 17.50 -1.17 2.05
C MET A 1 17.10 0.14 2.69
N SER A 2 17.86 1.20 2.43
CA SER A 2 17.68 2.51 3.05
C SER A 2 17.34 3.50 1.95
N TRP A 3 16.20 4.17 2.05
CA TRP A 3 15.82 5.28 1.17
C TRP A 3 15.59 6.53 2.01
N SER A 4 16.08 7.67 1.54
CA SER A 4 15.96 8.96 2.21
C SER A 4 14.54 9.53 2.05
N PRO A 5 13.89 9.98 3.14
CA PRO A 5 12.53 10.50 3.06
C PRO A 5 12.50 11.80 2.27
N VAL A 6 11.69 11.85 1.21
CA VAL A 6 11.30 13.11 0.60
C VAL A 6 10.20 13.72 1.47
N VAL A 7 10.58 14.73 2.25
CA VAL A 7 9.64 15.57 2.99
C VAL A 7 8.96 16.50 1.98
N TYR A 8 7.75 16.16 1.57
CA TYR A 8 6.85 17.11 0.92
C TYR A 8 5.97 17.76 1.99
N ASP A 9 6.20 19.05 2.21
CA ASP A 9 5.50 19.95 3.15
C ASP A 9 4.09 20.32 2.62
N GLY A 10 3.27 19.28 2.40
CA GLY A 10 1.84 19.43 2.02
C GLY A 10 0.93 18.48 2.79
N GLY A 11 1.49 17.54 3.53
CA GLY A 11 0.77 16.49 4.24
C GLY A 11 0.13 15.47 3.29
N ILE A 12 0.40 14.19 3.55
CA ILE A 12 -0.33 13.10 2.90
C ILE A 12 -1.67 13.02 3.62
N LYS A 13 -2.77 13.15 2.88
CA LYS A 13 -4.13 12.92 3.40
C LYS A 13 -4.32 11.45 3.72
N GLU A 14 -3.98 10.59 2.76
CA GLU A 14 -4.10 9.15 2.86
C GLU A 14 -3.23 8.44 1.81
N TYR A 15 -2.89 7.20 2.09
CA TYR A 15 -2.31 6.24 1.16
C TYR A 15 -3.42 5.28 0.73
N GLN A 16 -3.66 5.14 -0.57
CA GLN A 16 -4.56 4.11 -1.08
C GLN A 16 -3.76 2.83 -1.32
N ILE A 17 -4.26 1.71 -0.80
CA ILE A 17 -3.67 0.38 -0.95
C ILE A 17 -4.40 -0.31 -2.08
N ILE A 18 -3.68 -0.61 -3.14
CA ILE A 18 -4.14 -1.34 -4.32
C ILE A 18 -3.60 -2.76 -4.22
N ARG A 19 -4.50 -3.75 -4.18
CA ARG A 19 -4.17 -5.17 -4.24
C ARG A 19 -4.68 -5.74 -5.55
N ASN A 20 -3.82 -6.40 -6.32
CA ASN A 20 -4.14 -6.97 -7.63
C ASN A 20 -4.81 -5.95 -8.56
N GLY A 21 -4.33 -4.71 -8.57
CA GLY A 21 -4.89 -3.61 -9.38
C GLY A 21 -6.18 -2.98 -8.86
N LYS A 22 -6.76 -3.48 -7.75
CA LYS A 22 -7.98 -2.92 -7.14
C LYS A 22 -7.68 -2.28 -5.79
N GLN A 23 -8.22 -1.10 -5.52
CA GLN A 23 -8.16 -0.50 -4.19
C GLN A 23 -8.87 -1.40 -3.18
N VAL A 24 -8.14 -1.84 -2.16
CA VAL A 24 -8.67 -2.67 -1.05
C VAL A 24 -8.83 -1.90 0.24
N GLY A 25 -8.15 -0.76 0.38
CA GLY A 25 -8.26 0.08 1.55
C GLY A 25 -7.50 1.38 1.39
N THR A 26 -7.62 2.24 2.40
CA THR A 26 -6.77 3.41 2.55
C THR A 26 -6.18 3.43 3.96
N SER A 27 -4.99 4.02 4.11
CA SER A 27 -4.35 4.20 5.41
C SER A 27 -3.78 5.60 5.49
N VAL A 28 -3.96 6.26 6.63
CA VAL A 28 -3.34 7.55 6.91
C VAL A 28 -1.89 7.42 7.38
N THR A 29 -1.44 6.18 7.62
CA THR A 29 -0.07 5.86 8.03
C THR A 29 0.60 4.96 7.01
N THR A 30 1.93 4.81 7.11
CA THR A 30 2.71 3.86 6.30
C THR A 30 2.52 2.40 6.72
N THR A 31 1.44 2.09 7.45
CA THR A 31 1.11 0.74 7.91
C THR A 31 -0.33 0.44 7.53
N TYR A 32 -0.54 -0.70 6.89
CA TYR A 32 -1.86 -1.22 6.56
C TYR A 32 -1.90 -2.70 6.92
N LYS A 33 -2.90 -3.09 7.71
CA LYS A 33 -3.13 -4.48 8.05
C LYS A 33 -4.16 -5.05 7.09
N ASP A 34 -3.70 -5.81 6.10
CA ASP A 34 -4.62 -6.55 5.24
C ASP A 34 -5.12 -7.81 5.99
N THR A 35 -6.43 -8.00 6.01
CA THR A 35 -7.10 -9.10 6.73
C THR A 35 -8.04 -9.84 5.80
N GLY A 36 -8.30 -11.12 6.08
CA GLY A 36 -9.13 -11.95 5.20
C GLY A 36 -8.39 -12.38 3.92
N LEU A 37 -7.06 -12.47 3.98
CA LEU A 37 -6.26 -13.02 2.90
C LEU A 37 -6.34 -14.54 2.89
N THR A 38 -6.45 -15.10 1.68
CA THR A 38 -6.33 -16.53 1.47
C THR A 38 -4.86 -16.91 1.54
N GLY A 39 -4.53 -17.94 2.32
CA GLY A 39 -3.16 -18.46 2.39
C GLY A 39 -2.69 -19.03 1.06
N ASP A 40 -1.37 -19.15 0.90
CA ASP A 40 -0.70 -19.65 -0.32
C ASP A 40 -1.08 -18.89 -1.61
N THR A 41 -1.55 -17.64 -1.45
CA THR A 41 -1.94 -16.77 -2.56
C THR A 41 -0.93 -15.63 -2.69
N THR A 42 -0.46 -15.41 -3.92
CA THR A 42 0.37 -14.27 -4.28
C THR A 42 -0.53 -13.06 -4.54
N TYR A 43 -0.24 -11.97 -3.84
CA TYR A 43 -0.92 -10.69 -4.01
C TYR A 43 0.08 -9.63 -4.43
N SER A 44 -0.27 -8.83 -5.44
CA SER A 44 0.51 -7.66 -5.82
C SER A 44 -0.04 -6.42 -5.13
N TYR A 45 0.81 -5.75 -4.35
CA TYR A 45 0.46 -4.53 -3.64
C TYR A 45 1.14 -3.33 -4.28
N GLN A 46 0.35 -2.31 -4.55
CA GLN A 46 0.81 -1.00 -4.96
C GLN A 46 0.17 0.03 -4.05
N ILE A 47 0.89 1.10 -3.77
CA ILE A 47 0.42 2.16 -2.89
C ILE A 47 0.52 3.47 -3.66
N LYS A 48 -0.50 4.31 -3.59
CA LYS A 48 -0.40 5.70 -4.07
C LYS A 48 -0.76 6.64 -2.95
N ALA A 49 -0.02 7.73 -2.84
CA ALA A 49 -0.29 8.78 -1.88
C ALA A 49 -1.31 9.77 -2.45
N VAL A 50 -2.24 10.20 -1.61
CA VAL A 50 -3.18 11.29 -1.88
C VAL A 50 -2.79 12.43 -0.95
N ALA A 51 -2.43 13.58 -1.50
CA ALA A 51 -2.09 14.77 -0.74
C ALA A 51 -3.36 15.52 -0.29
N ASN A 52 -3.24 16.37 0.74
CA ASN A 52 -4.37 17.16 1.26
C ASN A 52 -5.03 18.08 0.22
N ASN A 53 -4.28 18.50 -0.80
CA ASN A 53 -4.79 19.29 -1.92
C ASN A 53 -5.48 18.44 -3.02
N GLY A 54 -5.67 17.14 -2.79
CA GLY A 54 -6.31 16.23 -3.74
C GLY A 54 -5.39 15.68 -4.83
N LEU A 55 -4.10 16.04 -4.84
CA LEU A 55 -3.14 15.47 -5.78
C LEU A 55 -2.86 14.00 -5.45
N ILE A 56 -2.91 13.15 -6.47
CA ILE A 56 -2.62 11.73 -6.35
C ILE A 56 -1.24 11.48 -6.96
N SER A 57 -0.35 10.83 -6.19
CA SER A 57 0.98 10.44 -6.65
C SER A 57 0.92 9.21 -7.57
N SER A 58 2.00 8.95 -8.30
CA SER A 58 2.17 7.70 -9.05
C SER A 58 2.12 6.50 -8.11
N LEU A 59 1.77 5.33 -8.68
CA LEU A 59 1.83 4.07 -7.93
C LEU A 59 3.28 3.79 -7.50
N SER A 60 3.43 3.30 -6.27
CA SER A 60 4.71 2.79 -5.76
C SER A 60 5.17 1.61 -6.60
N ALA A 61 6.43 1.21 -6.40
CA ALA A 61 6.90 -0.09 -6.88
C ALA A 61 5.93 -1.20 -6.47
N GLU A 62 5.64 -2.11 -7.39
CA GLU A 62 4.80 -3.25 -7.13
C GLU A 62 5.51 -4.19 -6.15
N LEU A 63 4.89 -4.40 -5.00
CA LEU A 63 5.34 -5.34 -3.99
C LEU A 63 4.54 -6.63 -4.11
N SER A 64 5.18 -7.68 -4.64
CA SER A 64 4.62 -9.02 -4.63
C SER A 64 4.80 -9.66 -3.26
N VAL A 65 3.69 -9.92 -2.56
CA VAL A 65 3.68 -10.61 -1.27
C VAL A 65 2.95 -11.92 -1.45
N LYS A 66 3.65 -13.02 -1.17
CA LYS A 66 3.03 -14.34 -1.04
C LYS A 66 2.65 -14.55 0.41
N THR A 67 1.36 -14.78 0.66
CA THR A 67 0.90 -15.16 1.99
C THR A 67 1.42 -16.54 2.34
N ASN A 68 1.88 -16.72 3.58
CA ASN A 68 2.15 -18.06 4.08
C ASN A 68 0.85 -18.87 4.03
N ALA A 69 0.94 -20.17 3.71
CA ALA A 69 -0.20 -21.05 3.89
C ALA A 69 -0.71 -20.89 5.32
N SER A 70 -2.01 -20.70 5.51
CA SER A 70 -2.63 -20.79 6.83
C SER A 70 -2.30 -22.19 7.34
N GLY A 71 -1.31 -22.27 8.23
CA GLY A 71 -0.78 -23.53 8.73
C GLY A 71 -1.91 -24.34 9.35
N SER A 72 -1.97 -25.61 8.95
CA SER A 72 -2.92 -26.64 9.36
C SER A 72 -3.10 -26.77 10.86
#